data_AF-A0A328IXI4-F1
#
_entry.id   AF-A0A328IXI4-F1
#
_cell.length_a   1.000
_cell.length_b   1.000
_cell.length_c   1.000
_cell.angle_alpha   90.00
_cell.angle_beta   90.00
_cell.angle_gamma   90.00
#
_symmetry.space_group_name_H-M   'P 1'
#
loop_
_entity.id
_entity.type
_entity.pdbx_description
1 polymer ?
#
loop_
_entity_poly.entity_id
_entity_poly.type
_entity_poly.pdbx_seq_one_letter_code
_entity_poly.pdbx_strand_id
1 'polypeptide(L)'
;MFYAVLATVAVIAFLFLILFRHERQKNERLEAAKRRFADLVEVPRSAEFIFIYKKVQQLVSSIKEEVTSLNARIEDLVTIFDNLSDAFLIVSEDGRIDYANKAAQELSSKKLIGRKISEAIDNYYIGDLFEDSVRTRENQESEITIYYPKRTIRECKIMRVSL
;
A
#
# COMPACT_ATOMS: atom_id res chain seq x y z
N MET A 1 -40.65 30.89 -51.93
CA MET A 1 -41.12 30.68 -50.55
C MET A 1 -41.06 29.22 -50.11
N PHE A 2 -41.59 28.25 -50.86
CA PHE A 2 -41.56 26.83 -50.47
C PHE A 2 -40.17 26.25 -50.13
N TYR A 3 -39.14 26.53 -50.94
CA TYR A 3 -37.78 26.04 -50.68
C TYR A 3 -37.15 26.58 -49.39
N ALA A 4 -37.49 27.81 -49.00
CA ALA A 4 -36.99 28.42 -47.76
C ALA A 4 -37.61 27.74 -46.52
N VAL A 5 -38.90 27.38 -46.58
CA VAL A 5 -39.58 26.64 -45.50
C VAL A 5 -39.04 25.21 -45.38
N LEU A 6 -38.75 24.56 -46.50
CA LEU A 6 -38.12 23.23 -46.49
C LEU A 6 -36.71 23.25 -45.88
N ALA A 7 -35.93 24.28 -46.19
CA ALA A 7 -34.59 24.45 -45.63
C ALA A 7 -34.62 24.68 -44.10
N THR A 8 -35.53 25.49 -43.58
CA THR A 8 -35.63 25.73 -42.13
C THR A 8 -36.05 24.47 -41.37
N VAL A 9 -37.00 23.70 -41.89
CA VAL A 9 -37.42 22.42 -41.28
C VAL A 9 -36.27 21.41 -41.24
N ALA A 10 -35.47 21.32 -42.32
CA ALA A 10 -34.31 20.43 -42.36
C ALA A 10 -33.24 20.80 -41.32
N VAL A 11 -32.95 22.09 -41.13
CA VAL A 11 -31.99 22.57 -40.12
C VAL A 11 -32.48 22.27 -38.70
N ILE A 12 -33.77 22.48 -38.42
CA ILE A 12 -34.36 22.17 -37.11
C ILE A 12 -34.29 20.66 -36.83
N ALA A 13 -34.64 19.81 -37.80
CA ALA A 13 -34.54 18.36 -37.67
C ALA A 13 -33.09 17.90 -37.45
N PHE A 14 -32.13 18.53 -38.12
CA PHE A 14 -30.70 18.24 -37.94
C PHE A 14 -30.20 18.63 -36.55
N LEU A 15 -30.57 19.80 -36.05
CA LEU A 15 -30.26 20.24 -34.69
C LEU A 15 -30.89 19.31 -33.64
N PHE A 16 -32.13 18.88 -33.86
CA PHE A 16 -32.82 17.94 -32.98
C PHE A 16 -32.12 16.57 -32.96
N LEU A 17 -31.66 16.07 -34.11
CA LEU A 17 -30.86 14.84 -34.22
C LEU A 17 -29.53 14.93 -33.46
N ILE A 18 -28.85 16.09 -33.52
CA ILE A 18 -27.61 16.32 -32.78
C ILE A 18 -27.88 16.31 -31.27
N LEU A 19 -28.90 17.04 -30.81
CA LEU A 19 -29.28 17.08 -29.39
C LEU A 19 -29.68 15.69 -28.87
N PHE A 20 -30.48 14.96 -29.64
CA PHE A 20 -30.92 13.60 -29.30
C PHE A 20 -29.74 12.62 -29.23
N ARG A 21 -28.79 12.71 -30.16
CA ARG A 21 -27.55 11.92 -30.10
C ARG A 21 -26.73 12.25 -28.84
N HIS A 22 -26.64 13.53 -28.48
CA HIS A 22 -25.87 13.97 -27.33
C HIS A 22 -26.47 13.47 -26.00
N GLU A 23 -27.80 13.53 -25.84
CA GLU A 23 -28.50 12.95 -24.68
C GLU A 23 -28.33 11.43 -24.61
N ARG A 24 -28.50 10.74 -25.75
CA ARG A 24 -28.36 9.29 -25.81
C ARG A 24 -26.95 8.83 -25.39
N GLN A 25 -25.92 9.54 -25.86
CA GLN A 25 -24.54 9.24 -25.49
C GLN A 25 -24.27 9.47 -23.99
N LYS A 26 -24.86 10.50 -23.37
CA LYS A 26 -24.77 10.72 -21.92
C LYS A 26 -25.44 9.60 -21.13
N ASN A 27 -26.62 9.18 -21.55
CA ASN A 27 -27.34 8.08 -20.90
C ASN A 27 -26.58 6.75 -20.99
N GLU A 28 -25.98 6.45 -22.14
CA GLU A 28 -25.16 5.24 -22.30
C GLU A 28 -23.94 5.24 -21.36
N ARG A 29 -23.28 6.39 -21.19
CA ARG A 29 -22.15 6.54 -20.26
C ARG A 29 -22.61 6.39 -18.80
N LEU A 30 -23.75 6.97 -18.44
CA LEU A 30 -24.32 6.88 -17.11
C LEU A 30 -24.71 5.43 -16.77
N GLU A 31 -25.35 4.74 -17.70
CA GLU A 31 -25.70 3.32 -17.55
C GLU A 31 -24.45 2.44 -17.46
N ALA A 32 -23.41 2.72 -18.25
CA ALA A 32 -22.14 2.02 -18.14
C ALA A 32 -21.48 2.23 -16.77
N ALA A 33 -21.48 3.47 -16.26
CA ALA A 33 -20.96 3.77 -14.93
C ALA A 33 -21.78 3.07 -13.82
N LYS A 34 -23.12 3.13 -13.91
CA LYS A 34 -24.03 2.43 -13.00
C LYS A 34 -23.72 0.93 -12.95
N ARG A 35 -23.55 0.28 -14.10
CA ARG A 35 -23.21 -1.16 -14.19
C ARG A 35 -21.86 -1.46 -13.54
N ARG A 36 -20.84 -0.64 -13.78
CA ARG A 36 -19.52 -0.80 -13.16
C ARG A 36 -19.59 -0.70 -11.64
N PHE A 37 -20.30 0.28 -11.11
CA PHE A 37 -20.48 0.42 -9.66
C PHE A 37 -21.32 -0.71 -9.08
N ALA A 38 -22.33 -1.19 -9.80
CA ALA A 38 -23.12 -2.34 -9.39
C ALA A 38 -22.25 -3.61 -9.28
N ASP A 39 -21.41 -3.86 -10.29
CA ASP A 39 -20.47 -4.98 -10.28
C ASP A 39 -19.44 -4.85 -9.13
N LEU A 40 -18.92 -3.63 -8.88
CA LEU A 40 -17.94 -3.36 -7.81
C LEU A 40 -18.48 -3.67 -6.41
N VAL A 41 -19.76 -3.40 -6.17
CA VAL A 41 -20.41 -3.64 -4.86
C VAL A 41 -21.26 -4.91 -4.84
N GLU A 42 -21.07 -5.78 -5.84
CA GLU A 42 -21.71 -7.09 -5.98
C GLU A 42 -23.25 -7.04 -5.91
N VAL A 43 -23.86 -6.03 -6.53
CA VAL A 43 -25.33 -5.89 -6.62
C VAL A 43 -25.82 -6.07 -8.06
N PRO A 44 -27.08 -6.51 -8.26
CA PRO A 44 -27.63 -6.64 -9.60
C PRO A 44 -27.57 -5.32 -10.40
N ARG A 45 -27.18 -5.39 -11.66
CA ARG A 45 -27.13 -4.21 -12.58
C ARG A 45 -28.49 -3.52 -12.77
N SER A 46 -29.58 -4.25 -12.52
CA SER A 46 -30.95 -3.73 -12.53
C SER A 46 -31.30 -2.91 -11.29
N ALA A 47 -30.47 -2.93 -10.24
CA ALA A 47 -30.73 -2.20 -9.00
C ALA A 47 -30.86 -0.69 -9.24
N GLU A 48 -31.61 -0.02 -8.38
CA GLU A 48 -31.78 1.42 -8.44
C GLU A 48 -30.45 2.14 -8.18
N PHE A 49 -30.24 3.25 -8.86
CA PHE A 49 -29.01 4.04 -8.73
C PHE A 49 -28.75 4.46 -7.28
N ILE A 50 -29.79 4.83 -6.54
CA ILE A 50 -29.69 5.22 -5.12
C ILE A 50 -29.20 4.07 -4.24
N PHE A 51 -29.60 2.83 -4.53
CA PHE A 51 -29.17 1.66 -3.79
C PHE A 51 -27.69 1.35 -4.06
N ILE A 52 -27.28 1.40 -5.33
CA ILE A 52 -25.87 1.24 -5.73
C ILE A 52 -25.02 2.32 -5.04
N TYR A 53 -25.45 3.58 -5.08
CA TYR A 53 -24.75 4.67 -4.40
C TYR A 53 -24.57 4.43 -2.90
N LYS A 54 -25.63 4.02 -2.19
CA LYS A 54 -25.54 3.70 -0.76
C LYS A 54 -24.55 2.55 -0.50
N LYS A 55 -24.53 1.52 -1.34
CA LYS A 55 -23.59 0.41 -1.21
C LYS A 55 -22.15 0.82 -1.45
N VAL A 56 -21.91 1.67 -2.45
CA VAL A 56 -20.58 2.26 -2.69
C VAL A 56 -20.13 3.08 -1.49
N GLN A 57 -21.01 3.92 -0.93
CA GLN A 57 -20.68 4.70 0.27
C GLN A 57 -20.34 3.80 1.47
N GLN A 58 -21.10 2.73 1.69
CA GLN A 58 -20.83 1.75 2.75
C GLN A 58 -19.47 1.09 2.56
N LEU A 59 -19.16 0.63 1.34
CA LEU A 59 -17.87 0.02 1.01
C LEU A 59 -16.72 1.00 1.28
N VAL A 60 -16.83 2.23 0.80
CA VAL A 60 -15.81 3.28 1.02
C VAL A 60 -15.62 3.56 2.52
N SER A 61 -16.70 3.64 3.30
CA SER A 61 -16.60 3.83 4.76
C SER A 61 -15.89 2.66 5.43
N SER A 62 -16.27 1.43 5.08
CA SER A 62 -15.66 0.22 5.67
C SER A 62 -14.17 0.11 5.35
N ILE A 63 -13.76 0.38 4.10
CA ILE A 63 -12.34 0.39 3.71
C ILE A 63 -11.59 1.47 4.48
N LYS A 64 -12.18 2.67 4.66
CA LYS A 64 -11.56 3.75 5.41
C LYS A 64 -11.37 3.38 6.89
N GLU A 65 -12.37 2.75 7.50
CA GLU A 65 -12.31 2.26 8.87
C GLU A 65 -11.25 1.18 9.03
N GLU A 66 -11.19 0.24 8.09
CA GLU A 66 -10.18 -0.83 8.07
C GLU A 66 -8.76 -0.26 7.95
N VAL A 67 -8.52 0.66 7.01
CA VAL A 67 -7.22 1.34 6.87
C VAL A 67 -6.83 2.08 8.15
N THR A 68 -7.80 2.77 8.78
CA THR A 68 -7.55 3.48 10.04
C THR A 68 -7.17 2.51 11.16
N SER A 69 -7.88 1.38 11.27
CA SER A 69 -7.57 0.35 12.26
C SER A 69 -6.21 -0.31 12.01
N LEU A 70 -5.85 -0.59 10.76
CA LEU A 70 -4.54 -1.13 10.40
C LEU A 70 -3.42 -0.17 10.77
N ASN A 71 -3.58 1.12 10.49
CA ASN A 71 -2.59 2.13 10.84
C ASN A 71 -2.40 2.23 12.36
N ALA A 72 -3.49 2.21 13.14
CA ALA A 72 -3.40 2.21 14.60
C ALA A 72 -2.66 0.96 15.12
N ARG A 73 -2.93 -0.23 14.56
CA ARG A 73 -2.21 -1.46 14.92
C ARG A 73 -0.72 -1.40 14.57
N ILE A 74 -0.36 -0.79 13.44
CA ILE A 74 1.04 -0.58 13.06
C ILE A 74 1.72 0.36 14.05
N GLU A 75 1.07 1.45 14.43
CA GLU A 75 1.60 2.40 15.43
C GLU A 75 1.79 1.74 16.81
N ASP A 76 0.84 0.91 17.24
CA ASP A 76 0.96 0.11 18.46
C ASP A 76 2.16 -0.84 18.39
N LEU A 77 2.34 -1.56 17.28
CA LEU A 77 3.47 -2.47 17.07
C LEU A 77 4.81 -1.73 17.10
N VAL A 78 4.91 -0.60 16.39
CA VAL A 78 6.12 0.25 16.41
C VAL A 78 6.42 0.70 17.83
N THR A 79 5.40 1.13 18.58
CA THR A 79 5.55 1.54 19.98
C THR A 79 6.06 0.39 20.86
N ILE A 80 5.55 -0.83 20.66
CA ILE A 80 6.04 -2.01 21.39
C ILE A 80 7.52 -2.25 21.05
N PHE A 81 7.88 -2.30 19.77
CA PHE A 81 9.26 -2.54 19.34
C PHE A 81 10.23 -1.46 19.83
N ASP A 82 9.84 -0.20 19.83
CA ASP A 82 10.68 0.92 20.30
C ASP A 82 10.90 0.93 21.81
N ASN A 83 10.03 0.26 22.57
CA ASN A 83 10.18 0.09 24.01
C ASN A 83 10.93 -1.21 24.40
N LEU A 84 11.23 -2.10 23.45
CA LEU A 84 12.07 -3.27 23.73
C LEU A 84 13.52 -2.85 24.02
N SER A 85 14.14 -3.52 24.99
CA SER A 85 15.58 -3.36 25.26
C SER A 85 16.47 -3.96 24.19
N ASP A 86 15.95 -4.94 23.45
CA ASP A 86 16.69 -5.68 22.44
C ASP A 86 16.65 -4.94 21.11
N ALA A 87 17.79 -4.94 20.41
CA ALA A 87 17.90 -4.37 19.08
C ALA A 87 17.12 -5.23 18.08
N PHE A 88 16.19 -4.62 17.37
CA PHE A 88 15.36 -5.27 16.36
C PHE A 88 15.48 -4.57 15.01
N LEU A 89 15.68 -5.37 13.96
CA LEU A 89 15.91 -4.91 12.59
C LEU A 89 15.04 -5.74 11.63
N ILE A 90 14.46 -5.07 10.64
CA ILE A 90 13.88 -5.73 9.47
C ILE A 90 14.74 -5.36 8.27
N VAL A 91 15.16 -6.38 7.53
CA VAL A 91 16.12 -6.26 6.44
C VAL A 91 15.53 -6.92 5.21
N SER A 92 15.54 -6.21 4.09
CA SER A 92 15.22 -6.72 2.77
C SER A 92 16.24 -7.79 2.33
N GLU A 93 15.86 -8.64 1.38
CA GLU A 93 16.73 -9.73 0.87
C GLU A 93 18.06 -9.23 0.28
N ASP A 94 18.11 -7.96 -0.19
CA ASP A 94 19.31 -7.30 -0.69
C ASP A 94 20.24 -6.74 0.43
N GLY A 95 19.87 -6.96 1.70
CA GLY A 95 20.59 -6.50 2.88
C GLY A 95 20.27 -5.07 3.30
N ARG A 96 19.31 -4.39 2.67
CA ARG A 96 18.87 -3.03 3.05
C ARG A 96 18.00 -3.08 4.30
N ILE A 97 18.33 -2.26 5.30
CA ILE A 97 17.53 -2.14 6.53
C ILE A 97 16.27 -1.31 6.23
N ASP A 98 15.10 -1.92 6.37
CA ASP A 98 13.79 -1.28 6.19
C ASP A 98 13.23 -0.73 7.50
N TYR A 99 13.53 -1.39 8.62
CA TYR A 99 13.12 -0.97 9.95
C TYR A 99 14.24 -1.20 10.97
N ALA A 100 14.36 -0.31 11.93
CA ALA A 100 15.20 -0.43 13.10
C ALA A 100 14.50 0.21 14.29
N ASN A 101 14.34 -0.52 15.39
CA ASN A 101 13.80 0.06 16.62
C ASN A 101 14.82 0.99 17.29
N LYS A 102 14.37 1.73 18.30
CA LYS A 102 15.23 2.62 19.09
C LYS A 102 16.49 1.94 19.63
N ALA A 103 16.37 0.74 20.21
CA ALA A 103 17.51 0.00 20.76
C ALA A 103 18.55 -0.37 19.69
N ALA A 104 18.12 -0.75 18.49
CA ALA A 104 19.03 -1.00 17.37
C ALA A 104 19.74 0.27 16.92
N GLN A 105 19.02 1.40 16.85
CA GLN A 105 19.60 2.68 16.46
C GLN A 105 20.67 3.17 17.46
N GLU A 106 20.60 2.78 18.73
CA GLU A 106 21.63 3.06 19.73
C GLU A 106 22.92 2.25 19.52
N LEU A 107 22.87 1.12 18.80
CA LEU A 107 24.05 0.30 18.49
C LEU A 107 24.91 0.85 17.35
N SER A 108 24.46 1.93 16.68
CA SER A 108 25.22 2.57 15.61
C SER A 108 25.24 4.08 15.75
N SER A 109 26.36 4.68 15.38
CA SER A 109 26.48 6.14 15.23
C SER A 109 25.82 6.66 13.95
N LYS A 110 25.43 5.77 13.04
CA LYS A 110 24.85 6.08 11.73
C LYS A 110 23.34 5.82 11.76
N LYS A 111 22.59 6.61 10.98
CA LYS A 111 21.18 6.27 10.68
C LYS A 111 21.12 4.92 9.96
N LEU A 112 20.38 3.97 10.52
CA LEU A 112 20.33 2.58 10.03
C LEU A 112 19.44 2.40 8.81
N ILE A 113 18.22 2.93 8.86
CA ILE A 113 17.20 2.75 7.81
C ILE A 113 17.72 3.24 6.45
N GLY A 114 17.59 2.39 5.44
CA GLY A 114 18.00 2.64 4.06
C GLY A 114 19.48 2.39 3.78
N ARG A 115 20.25 1.86 4.73
CA ARG A 115 21.63 1.40 4.51
C ARG A 115 21.69 -0.11 4.42
N LYS A 116 22.77 -0.63 3.84
CA LYS A 116 23.07 -2.06 3.94
C LYS A 116 23.49 -2.40 5.37
N ILE A 117 23.04 -3.55 5.87
CA ILE A 117 23.33 -3.99 7.23
C ILE A 117 24.84 -4.00 7.55
N SER A 118 25.66 -4.44 6.59
CA SER A 118 27.12 -4.48 6.69
C SER A 118 27.80 -3.10 6.73
N GLU A 119 27.12 -2.05 6.26
CA GLU A 119 27.62 -0.66 6.31
C GLU A 119 27.13 0.11 7.54
N ALA A 120 25.94 -0.29 8.02
CA ALA A 120 25.19 0.41 9.04
C ALA A 120 25.64 0.02 10.44
N ILE A 121 26.00 -1.24 10.64
CA ILE A 121 26.54 -1.76 11.89
C ILE A 121 27.98 -2.16 11.62
N ASP A 122 28.93 -1.50 12.29
CA ASP A 122 30.37 -1.74 12.12
C ASP A 122 30.77 -3.09 12.78
N ASN A 123 30.19 -4.19 12.29
CA ASN A 123 30.43 -5.57 12.71
C ASN A 123 30.33 -6.49 11.49
N TYR A 124 31.47 -7.07 11.09
CA TYR A 124 31.57 -7.97 9.95
C TYR A 124 30.74 -9.26 10.10
N TYR A 125 30.64 -9.80 11.33
CA TYR A 125 29.92 -11.05 11.60
C TYR A 125 28.41 -10.96 11.34
N ILE A 126 27.79 -9.79 11.53
CA ILE A 126 26.36 -9.62 11.25
C ILE A 126 26.07 -9.74 9.75
N GLY A 127 26.96 -9.19 8.91
CA GLY A 127 26.86 -9.31 7.46
C GLY A 127 26.93 -10.77 7.02
N ASP A 128 27.93 -11.51 7.53
CA ASP A 128 28.12 -12.92 7.22
C ASP A 128 26.93 -13.79 7.68
N LEU A 129 26.43 -13.56 8.90
CA LEU A 129 25.23 -14.23 9.42
C LEU A 129 24.01 -13.99 8.52
N PHE A 130 23.84 -12.76 8.02
CA PHE A 130 22.75 -12.42 7.12
C PHE A 130 22.90 -13.12 5.78
N GLU A 131 24.08 -13.06 5.16
CA GLU A 131 24.37 -13.73 3.90
C GLU A 131 24.17 -15.25 4.00
N ASP A 132 24.59 -15.85 5.12
CA ASP A 132 24.38 -17.26 5.40
C ASP A 132 22.90 -17.61 5.53
N SER A 133 22.10 -16.77 6.20
CA SER A 133 20.64 -16.98 6.30
C SER A 133 19.97 -16.90 4.92
N VAL A 134 20.37 -15.94 4.09
CA VAL A 134 19.85 -15.79 2.72
C VAL A 134 20.23 -17.01 1.87
N ARG A 135 21.49 -17.45 1.94
CA ARG A 135 22.03 -18.56 1.15
C ARG A 135 21.45 -19.93 1.55
N THR A 136 21.45 -20.24 2.84
CA THR A 136 20.99 -21.53 3.37
C THR A 136 19.46 -21.64 3.43
N ARG A 137 18.77 -20.49 3.46
CA ARG A 137 17.34 -20.37 3.76
C ARG A 137 16.97 -20.89 5.15
N GLU A 138 17.94 -20.92 6.07
CA GLU A 138 17.75 -21.32 7.45
C GLU A 138 17.97 -20.12 8.39
N ASN A 139 17.36 -20.20 9.57
CA ASN A 139 17.59 -19.21 10.62
C ASN A 139 19.03 -19.33 11.12
N GLN A 140 19.65 -18.19 11.41
CA GLN A 140 21.03 -18.14 11.91
C GLN A 140 21.04 -17.55 13.32
N GLU A 141 21.92 -18.05 14.17
CA GLU A 141 22.06 -17.62 15.56
C GLU A 141 23.53 -17.68 15.96
N SER A 142 24.05 -16.57 16.49
CA SER A 142 25.44 -16.49 16.93
C SER A 142 25.62 -15.39 17.96
N GLU A 143 26.61 -15.56 18.82
CA GLU A 143 27.08 -14.50 19.69
C GLU A 143 27.95 -13.53 18.88
N ILE A 144 27.69 -12.23 18.99
CA ILE A 144 28.38 -11.17 18.27
C ILE A 144 28.93 -10.11 19.23
N THR A 145 30.06 -9.51 18.88
CA THR A 145 30.63 -8.38 19.64
C THR A 145 30.23 -7.06 19.00
N ILE A 146 29.40 -6.28 19.67
CA ILE A 146 29.08 -4.90 19.25
C ILE A 146 30.12 -3.95 19.84
N TYR A 147 30.68 -3.06 19.02
CA TYR A 147 31.74 -2.13 19.42
C TYR A 147 31.23 -0.74 19.85
N TYR A 148 30.05 -0.32 19.40
CA TYR A 148 29.44 0.98 19.70
C TYR A 148 28.13 0.82 20.50
N PRO A 149 27.81 1.72 21.45
CA PRO A 149 28.64 2.83 21.95
C PRO A 149 29.74 2.35 22.91
N LYS A 150 29.62 1.11 23.38
CA LYS A 150 30.61 0.42 24.23
C LYS A 150 30.71 -1.03 23.78
N ARG A 151 31.88 -1.64 23.97
CA ARG A 151 32.09 -3.04 23.63
C ARG A 151 31.17 -3.92 24.48
N THR A 152 30.25 -4.63 23.83
CA THR A 152 29.34 -5.58 24.48
C THR A 152 29.23 -6.85 23.63
N ILE A 153 28.93 -7.95 24.31
CA ILE A 153 28.65 -9.22 23.67
C ILE A 153 27.14 -9.43 23.73
N ARG A 154 26.55 -9.83 22.60
CA ARG A 154 25.11 -10.00 22.43
C ARG A 154 24.83 -11.27 21.65
N GLU A 155 23.75 -11.95 21.98
CA GLU A 155 23.19 -12.98 21.12
C GLU A 155 22.47 -12.30 19.95
N CYS A 156 22.78 -12.72 18.73
CA CYS A 156 22.17 -12.23 17.50
C CYS A 156 21.48 -13.38 16.79
N LYS A 157 20.20 -13.16 16.47
CA LYS A 157 19.37 -14.12 15.77
C LYS A 157 18.82 -13.49 14.50
N ILE A 158 19.02 -14.16 13.37
CA ILE A 158 18.46 -13.79 12.08
C ILE A 158 17.40 -14.81 11.74
N MET A 159 16.16 -14.34 11.72
CA MET A 159 14.99 -15.15 11.41
C MET A 159 14.46 -14.76 10.04
N ARG A 160 14.37 -15.74 9.14
CA ARG A 160 13.74 -15.52 7.84
C ARG A 160 12.23 -15.54 8.02
N VAL A 161 11.56 -14.52 7.52
CA VAL A 161 10.10 -14.48 7.44
C VAL A 161 9.72 -14.63 5.96
N SER A 162 9.07 -15.74 5.63
CA SER A 162 8.42 -15.89 4.32
C SER A 162 7.09 -15.14 4.34
N LEU A 163 6.96 -14.12 3.49
CA LEU A 163 5.67 -13.54 3.12
C LEU A 163 4.82 -14.55 2.34
#